data_AF-B4IZV7-F1
#
_entry.id   AF-B4IZV7-F1
#
_cell.length_a   1.000
_cell.length_b   1.000
_cell.length_c   1.000
_cell.angle_alpha   90.00
_cell.angle_beta   90.00
_cell.angle_gamma   90.00
#
_symmetry.space_group_name_H-M   'P 1'
#
loop_
_entity.id
_entity.type
_entity.pdbx_description
1 polymer ?
#
loop_
_entity_poly.entity_id
_entity_poly.type
_entity_poly.pdbx_seq_one_letter_code
_entity_poly.pdbx_strand_id
1 'polypeptide(L)'
;MYEPNCPSDSEEIEIEEIEIVDSNYELMSNKDVKITIGQWVFECHSRFLSTFCELFKDSIRRGITVFNLPKESISADVFDVAYTWMSSNVCYCPRSKFLDLFLAAQYLQAPQLRFNVLAALGEERYFSHLGALSCYAEATKRNINDVANQMLINVGKYFLSLVGTEEYLDLGLEELCNLLKCDFLAVHSEVEVFYAAILWILWNYEQRKIHMRRVLKSLRLEQMPPLVLLNFGERLHEMMPETSDLMFYLLHLAVVIGQKRSNNSPMSQDPLSSRAYIRDPECPYLHLLDERVTEISVEMFTDYINTLPSIFEQFLMRLTFLADMNVAEE
;
A
#
# COMPACT_ATOMS: atom_id res chain seq x y z
N MET A 1 -14.42 -24.16 4.89
CA MET A 1 -13.27 -25.07 4.99
C MET A 1 -12.18 -24.29 5.69
N TYR A 2 -11.53 -24.88 6.69
CA TYR A 2 -10.43 -24.23 7.41
C TYR A 2 -9.32 -23.91 6.43
N GLU A 3 -9.01 -22.61 6.27
CA GLU A 3 -7.84 -22.16 5.52
C GLU A 3 -6.57 -22.65 6.22
N PRO A 4 -5.61 -23.24 5.50
CA PRO A 4 -4.30 -23.52 6.05
C PRO A 4 -3.54 -22.19 6.16
N ASN A 5 -3.27 -21.78 7.40
CA ASN A 5 -2.46 -20.63 7.83
C ASN A 5 -1.61 -19.99 6.71
N CYS A 6 -2.08 -18.86 6.18
CA CYS A 6 -1.20 -17.79 5.70
C CYS A 6 -0.14 -17.55 6.77
N PRO A 7 1.16 -17.28 6.45
CA PRO A 7 2.15 -16.92 7.47
C PRO A 7 1.53 -15.82 8.32
N SER A 8 1.27 -16.17 9.58
CA SER A 8 0.53 -15.31 10.50
C SER A 8 1.32 -14.02 10.60
N ASP A 9 0.68 -12.89 10.28
CA ASP A 9 1.24 -11.57 10.53
C ASP A 9 1.89 -11.58 11.92
N SER A 10 3.17 -11.19 12.00
CA SER A 10 3.85 -11.14 13.29
C SER A 10 3.08 -10.16 14.19
N GLU A 11 2.65 -10.61 15.37
CA GLU A 11 1.96 -9.75 16.34
C GLU A 11 2.86 -8.61 16.82
N GLU A 12 4.16 -8.85 16.80
CA GLU A 12 5.22 -7.94 17.19
C GLU A 12 6.14 -7.67 16.00
N ILE A 13 6.45 -6.39 15.80
CA ILE A 13 7.33 -5.89 14.75
C ILE A 13 8.62 -5.42 15.42
N GLU A 14 9.75 -6.04 15.08
CA GLU A 14 11.06 -5.57 15.55
C GLU A 14 11.42 -4.30 14.78
N ILE A 15 11.82 -3.27 15.53
CA ILE A 15 12.27 -2.01 14.95
C ILE A 15 13.78 -2.02 15.02
N GLU A 16 14.43 -1.95 13.85
CA GLU A 16 15.88 -2.05 13.74
C GLU A 16 16.60 -1.07 14.68
N GLU A 17 17.78 -1.51 15.10
CA GLU A 17 18.67 -0.80 16.01
C GLU A 17 19.21 0.49 15.42
N ILE A 18 19.63 1.38 16.32
CA ILE A 18 20.64 2.38 16.00
C ILE A 18 21.94 1.86 16.58
N GLU A 19 23.01 1.80 15.78
CA GLU A 19 24.36 1.65 16.31
C GLU A 19 24.67 2.87 17.20
N ILE A 20 24.41 2.74 18.50
CA ILE A 20 24.85 3.72 19.47
C ILE A 20 26.37 3.57 19.57
N VAL A 21 27.10 4.52 18.97
CA VAL A 21 28.57 4.58 18.97
C VAL A 21 29.16 4.60 20.40
N ASP A 22 28.36 4.85 21.43
CA ASP A 22 28.75 4.89 22.84
C ASP A 22 28.07 3.81 23.69
N SER A 23 28.17 2.55 23.29
CA SER A 23 27.66 1.40 24.06
C SER A 23 28.34 1.17 25.43
N ASN A 24 29.25 2.05 25.88
CA ASN A 24 30.15 1.71 27.00
C ASN A 24 30.40 2.74 28.11
N TYR A 25 29.74 3.90 28.18
CA TYR A 25 29.90 4.79 29.35
C TYR A 25 28.58 5.37 29.87
N GLU A 26 28.13 4.75 30.97
CA GLU A 26 27.21 5.28 31.99
C GLU A 26 25.69 5.14 31.75
N LEU A 27 25.18 3.92 31.99
CA LEU A 27 23.90 3.69 32.68
C LEU A 27 23.87 4.24 34.13
N MET A 28 24.76 5.19 34.47
CA MET A 28 24.96 5.76 35.81
C MET A 28 24.41 7.18 35.98
N SER A 29 23.75 7.74 34.96
CA SER A 29 23.01 9.00 35.13
C SER A 29 21.62 8.68 35.68
N ASN A 30 21.26 9.22 36.84
CA ASN A 30 19.90 9.11 37.37
C ASN A 30 18.90 9.65 36.35
N LYS A 31 17.76 8.98 36.20
CA LYS A 31 16.60 9.50 35.46
C LYS A 31 16.26 10.90 35.98
N ASP A 32 16.56 11.91 35.18
CA ASP A 32 16.57 13.32 35.56
C ASP A 32 15.41 14.11 34.93
N VAL A 33 14.69 13.48 33.99
CA VAL A 33 13.54 14.07 33.31
C VAL A 33 12.28 13.30 33.65
N LYS A 34 11.21 14.04 33.95
CA LYS A 34 9.86 13.50 34.19
C LYS A 34 8.92 13.89 33.06
N ILE A 35 8.41 12.90 32.35
CA ILE A 35 7.40 13.08 31.30
C ILE A 35 6.06 12.62 31.85
N THR A 36 5.07 13.50 31.81
CA THR A 36 3.70 13.21 32.24
C THR A 36 2.79 13.11 31.02
N ILE A 37 2.05 12.01 30.91
CA ILE A 37 1.07 11.77 29.83
C ILE A 37 -0.28 11.46 30.50
N GLY A 38 -1.00 12.54 30.77
CA GLY A 38 -2.18 12.57 31.65
C GLY A 38 -1.94 11.99 33.04
N GLN A 39 -2.17 10.68 33.25
CA GLN A 39 -2.03 10.06 34.58
C GLN A 39 -0.73 9.26 34.76
N TRP A 40 -0.02 9.02 33.66
CA TRP A 40 1.21 8.24 33.66
C TRP A 40 2.40 9.18 33.78
N VAL A 41 3.38 8.80 34.61
CA VAL A 41 4.62 9.54 34.82
C VAL A 41 5.79 8.64 34.49
N PHE A 42 6.59 9.06 33.52
CA PHE A 42 7.78 8.36 33.05
C PHE A 42 9.01 9.10 33.56
N GLU A 43 9.91 8.36 34.22
CA GLU A 43 11.23 8.85 34.59
C GLU A 43 12.22 8.40 33.51
N CYS A 44 12.79 9.37 32.81
CA CYS A 44 13.59 9.21 31.61
C CYS A 44 14.97 9.86 31.77
N HIS A 45 15.93 9.39 30.99
CA HIS A 45 17.25 10.00 30.86
C HIS A 45 17.22 11.16 29.84
N SER A 46 17.65 12.35 30.27
CA SER A 46 17.76 13.55 29.42
C SER A 46 18.60 13.32 28.18
N ARG A 47 19.70 12.54 28.28
CA ARG A 47 20.60 12.23 27.16
C ARG A 47 19.85 11.60 26.00
N PHE A 48 19.13 10.48 26.22
CA PHE A 48 18.38 9.80 25.17
C PHE A 48 17.35 10.72 24.51
N LEU A 49 16.55 11.43 25.32
CA LEU A 49 15.55 12.36 24.82
C LEU A 49 16.18 13.50 24.00
N SER A 50 17.29 14.07 24.45
CA SER A 50 17.98 15.16 23.74
C SER A 50 18.67 14.73 22.44
N THR A 51 19.07 13.47 22.36
CA THR A 51 19.73 12.88 21.18
C THR A 51 18.71 12.50 20.12
N PHE A 52 17.63 11.81 20.51
CA PHE A 52 16.69 11.21 19.58
C PHE A 52 15.43 12.05 19.34
N CYS A 53 15.07 12.98 20.22
CA CYS A 53 13.87 13.81 20.08
C CYS A 53 14.23 15.30 20.00
N GLU A 54 13.97 15.91 18.85
CA GLU A 54 14.21 17.35 18.70
C GLU A 54 13.28 18.19 19.58
N LEU A 55 12.07 17.69 19.87
CA LEU A 55 11.08 18.35 20.72
C LEU A 55 11.62 18.70 22.12
N PHE A 56 12.46 17.83 22.71
CA PHE A 56 13.00 18.04 24.05
C PHE A 56 14.36 18.74 24.06
N LYS A 57 15.09 18.74 22.95
CA LYS A 57 16.50 19.15 22.86
C LYS A 57 16.76 20.55 23.40
N ASP A 58 15.99 21.54 22.98
CA ASP A 58 16.19 22.94 23.41
C ASP A 58 15.67 23.21 24.82
N SER A 59 14.60 22.53 25.22
CA SER A 59 14.02 22.66 26.55
C SER A 59 14.93 22.07 27.63
N ILE A 60 15.53 20.90 27.36
CA ILE A 60 16.51 20.27 28.24
C ILE A 60 17.78 21.12 28.34
N ARG A 61 18.25 21.70 27.22
CA ARG A 61 19.38 22.65 27.23
C ARG A 61 19.12 23.88 28.11
N ARG A 62 17.88 24.30 28.25
CA ARG A 62 17.45 25.40 29.14
C ARG A 62 17.24 24.96 30.59
N GLY A 63 17.46 23.69 30.92
CA GLY A 63 17.33 23.14 32.27
C GLY A 63 15.91 22.70 32.64
N ILE A 64 15.00 22.56 31.68
CA ILE A 64 13.63 22.05 31.94
C ILE A 64 13.68 20.53 32.07
N THR A 65 13.20 20.03 33.20
CA THR A 65 13.21 18.59 33.53
C THR A 65 11.82 17.98 33.64
N VAL A 66 10.74 18.77 33.55
CA VAL A 66 9.36 18.28 33.63
C VAL A 66 8.60 18.66 32.38
N PHE A 67 8.06 17.66 31.70
CA PHE A 67 7.27 17.83 30.48
C PHE A 67 5.88 17.22 30.66
N ASN A 68 4.87 17.87 30.10
CA ASN A 68 3.51 17.35 30.05
C ASN A 68 3.11 17.23 28.58
N LEU A 69 2.91 15.99 28.11
CA LEU A 69 2.51 15.71 26.75
C LEU A 69 0.99 15.46 26.69
N PRO A 70 0.30 16.03 25.70
CA PRO A 70 -1.12 15.81 25.50
C PRO A 70 -1.40 14.35 25.11
N LYS A 71 -2.40 13.75 25.76
CA LYS A 71 -2.84 12.37 25.49
C LYS A 71 -3.37 12.19 24.07
N GLU A 72 -3.83 13.27 23.46
CA GLU A 72 -4.38 13.32 22.12
C GLU A 72 -3.29 13.18 21.05
N SER A 73 -2.04 13.54 21.37
CA SER A 73 -0.91 13.45 20.43
C SER A 73 -0.08 12.18 20.60
N ILE A 74 0.04 11.67 21.83
CA ILE A 74 0.80 10.46 22.12
C ILE A 74 0.22 9.72 23.32
N SER A 75 -0.02 8.41 23.16
CA SER A 75 -0.49 7.57 24.26
C SER A 75 0.69 7.12 25.13
N ALA A 76 0.42 6.83 26.40
CA ALA A 76 1.45 6.42 27.36
C ALA A 76 2.16 5.13 26.92
N ASP A 77 1.41 4.15 26.42
CA ASP A 77 1.98 2.89 25.96
C ASP A 77 2.88 3.06 24.73
N VAL A 78 2.50 3.93 23.79
CA VAL A 78 3.30 4.18 22.58
C VAL A 78 4.56 4.97 22.92
N PHE A 79 4.46 5.91 23.86
CA PHE A 79 5.64 6.58 24.40
C PHE A 79 6.60 5.60 25.07
N ASP A 80 6.08 4.60 25.80
CA ASP A 80 6.91 3.57 26.43
C ASP A 80 7.67 2.73 25.38
N VAL A 81 7.00 2.34 24.29
CA VAL A 81 7.66 1.66 23.14
C VAL A 81 8.73 2.56 22.51
N ALA A 82 8.41 3.82 22.24
CA ALA A 82 9.36 4.78 21.67
C ALA A 82 10.58 5.00 22.59
N TYR A 83 10.36 5.08 23.90
CA TYR A 83 11.43 5.23 24.89
C TYR A 83 12.27 3.96 25.04
N THR A 84 11.63 2.79 25.00
CA THR A 84 12.31 1.49 25.01
C THR A 84 13.23 1.39 23.80
N TRP A 85 12.77 1.79 22.62
CA TRP A 85 13.60 1.85 21.42
C TRP A 85 14.82 2.79 21.56
N MET A 86 14.69 3.91 22.28
CA MET A 86 15.82 4.83 22.50
C MET A 86 16.85 4.30 23.50
N SER A 87 16.42 3.44 24.42
CA SER A 87 17.20 3.04 25.60
C SER A 87 17.71 1.61 25.53
N SER A 88 17.09 0.78 24.70
CA SER A 88 17.38 -0.64 24.55
C SER A 88 17.79 -0.93 23.12
N ASN A 89 18.62 -1.97 22.95
CA ASN A 89 19.03 -2.43 21.64
C ASN A 89 17.86 -3.14 20.92
N VAL A 90 17.12 -4.01 21.61
CA VAL A 90 15.98 -4.69 20.99
C VAL A 90 14.68 -3.98 21.36
N CYS A 91 13.85 -3.64 20.36
CA CYS A 91 12.52 -3.11 20.59
C CYS A 91 11.47 -3.78 19.69
N TYR A 92 10.43 -4.27 20.33
CA TYR A 92 9.26 -4.86 19.69
C TYR A 92 8.06 -3.93 19.83
N CYS A 93 7.42 -3.63 18.70
CA CYS A 93 6.19 -2.85 18.65
C CYS A 93 5.02 -3.75 18.30
N PRO A 94 3.95 -3.80 19.13
CA PRO A 94 2.72 -4.47 18.75
C PRO A 94 2.16 -3.86 17.48
N ARG A 95 1.74 -4.70 16.53
CA ARG A 95 1.22 -4.27 15.24
C ARG A 95 0.06 -3.27 15.35
N SER A 96 -0.84 -3.46 16.31
CA SER A 96 -1.96 -2.56 16.57
C SER A 96 -1.54 -1.14 16.96
N LYS A 97 -0.31 -0.97 17.46
CA LYS A 97 0.26 0.32 17.89
C LYS A 97 1.23 0.90 16.87
N PHE A 98 1.46 0.20 15.75
CA PHE A 98 2.52 0.55 14.81
C PHE A 98 2.29 1.89 14.12
N LEU A 99 1.06 2.17 13.68
CA LEU A 99 0.70 3.48 13.12
C LEU A 99 0.76 4.60 14.16
N ASP A 100 0.37 4.30 15.41
CA ASP A 100 0.47 5.26 16.51
C ASP A 100 1.92 5.58 16.84
N LEU A 101 2.82 4.59 16.74
CA LEU A 101 4.25 4.80 16.94
C LEU A 101 4.85 5.69 15.85
N PHE A 102 4.42 5.54 14.59
CA PHE A 102 4.83 6.45 13.52
C PHE A 102 4.41 7.90 13.82
N LEU A 103 3.15 8.11 14.23
CA LEU A 103 2.66 9.45 14.61
C LEU A 103 3.39 9.99 15.83
N ALA A 104 3.67 9.15 16.82
CA ALA A 104 4.45 9.51 17.99
C ALA A 104 5.87 9.94 17.59
N ALA A 105 6.53 9.23 16.67
CA ALA A 105 7.84 9.60 16.16
C ALA A 105 7.82 10.97 15.45
N GLN A 106 6.75 11.27 14.69
CA GLN A 106 6.55 12.58 14.10
C GLN A 106 6.35 13.67 15.16
N TYR A 107 5.51 13.41 16.16
CA TYR A 107 5.23 14.36 17.24
C TYR A 107 6.48 14.67 18.08
N LEU A 108 7.22 13.63 18.46
CA LEU A 108 8.48 13.73 19.20
C LEU A 108 9.62 14.35 18.37
N GLN A 109 9.41 14.49 17.06
CA GLN A 109 10.43 14.91 16.08
C GLN A 109 11.66 14.01 16.19
N ALA A 110 11.42 12.70 16.08
CA ALA A 110 12.43 11.65 16.17
C ALA A 110 12.69 11.06 14.77
N PRO A 111 13.60 11.66 13.96
CA PRO A 111 13.76 11.28 12.56
C PRO A 111 14.29 9.85 12.39
N GLN A 112 15.17 9.37 13.27
CA GLN A 112 15.70 8.01 13.19
C GLN A 112 14.63 6.97 13.54
N LEU A 113 13.81 7.21 14.58
CA LEU A 113 12.70 6.31 14.91
C LEU A 113 11.71 6.25 13.75
N ARG A 114 11.37 7.40 13.17
CA ARG A 114 10.49 7.48 12.01
C ARG A 114 11.06 6.71 10.81
N PHE A 115 12.36 6.80 10.56
CA PHE A 115 13.02 6.05 9.49
C PHE A 115 12.95 4.53 9.75
N ASN A 116 13.31 4.06 10.94
CA ASN A 116 13.30 2.63 11.25
C ASN A 116 11.89 2.04 11.23
N VAL A 117 10.88 2.80 11.67
CA VAL A 117 9.46 2.41 11.53
C VAL A 117 9.06 2.30 10.06
N LEU A 118 9.48 3.23 9.19
CA LEU A 118 9.21 3.12 7.75
C LEU A 118 9.98 1.98 7.08
N ALA A 119 11.19 1.68 7.53
CA ALA A 119 11.98 0.57 7.02
C ALA A 119 11.30 -0.78 7.32
N ALA A 120 10.82 -0.96 8.56
CA ALA A 120 10.11 -2.17 8.98
C ALA A 120 8.81 -2.43 8.18
N LEU A 121 8.16 -1.39 7.66
CA LEU A 121 7.02 -1.55 6.76
C LEU A 121 7.39 -2.28 5.46
N GLY A 122 8.60 -2.06 4.95
CA GLY A 122 9.09 -2.63 3.69
C GLY A 122 9.41 -4.13 3.79
N GLU A 123 9.42 -4.70 4.99
CA GLU A 123 9.89 -6.05 5.22
C GLU A 123 8.75 -7.08 5.22
N GLU A 124 8.87 -8.06 4.34
CA GLU A 124 7.85 -9.09 4.10
C GLU A 124 7.66 -10.04 5.31
N ARG A 125 8.61 -10.06 6.25
CA ARG A 125 8.50 -10.84 7.51
C ARG A 125 7.46 -10.31 8.50
N TYR A 126 7.09 -9.02 8.39
CA TYR A 126 6.18 -8.37 9.34
C TYR A 126 4.77 -8.17 8.78
N PHE A 127 4.66 -7.99 7.47
CA PHE A 127 3.41 -7.75 6.78
C PHE A 127 3.15 -8.82 5.72
N SER A 128 2.20 -9.72 5.99
CA SER A 128 1.54 -10.50 4.96
C SER A 128 0.83 -9.57 3.96
N HIS A 129 0.43 -10.10 2.82
CA HIS A 129 -0.29 -9.34 1.80
C HIS A 129 -1.62 -8.72 2.30
N LEU A 130 -2.44 -9.49 3.04
CA LEU A 130 -3.67 -8.98 3.67
C LEU A 130 -3.35 -7.98 4.78
N GLY A 131 -2.27 -8.26 5.52
CA GLY A 131 -1.76 -7.36 6.53
C GLY A 131 -1.34 -6.00 5.96
N ALA A 132 -0.60 -5.99 4.86
CA ALA A 132 -0.17 -4.78 4.16
C ALA A 132 -1.38 -4.00 3.64
N LEU A 133 -2.39 -4.69 3.10
CA LEU A 133 -3.63 -4.07 2.64
C LEU A 133 -4.40 -3.41 3.79
N SER A 134 -4.50 -4.09 4.94
CA SER A 134 -5.15 -3.57 6.13
C SER A 134 -4.42 -2.34 6.69
N CYS A 135 -3.09 -2.40 6.77
CA CYS A 135 -2.24 -1.29 7.21
C CYS A 135 -2.37 -0.09 6.26
N TYR A 136 -2.37 -0.34 4.95
CA TYR A 136 -2.62 0.67 3.93
C TYR A 136 -3.99 1.35 4.08
N ALA A 137 -5.04 0.55 4.24
CA ALA A 137 -6.40 1.07 4.39
C ALA A 137 -6.53 1.93 5.66
N GLU A 138 -5.98 1.47 6.79
CA GLU A 138 -6.01 2.25 8.04
C GLU A 138 -5.17 3.53 7.93
N ALA A 139 -3.96 3.46 7.37
CA ALA A 139 -3.11 4.63 7.15
C ALA A 139 -3.79 5.68 6.26
N THR A 140 -4.50 5.25 5.20
CA THR A 140 -5.25 6.14 4.32
C THR A 140 -6.41 6.82 5.05
N LYS A 141 -7.20 6.06 5.82
CA LYS A 141 -8.31 6.61 6.65
C LYS A 141 -7.82 7.66 7.65
N ARG A 142 -6.63 7.44 8.21
CA ARG A 142 -5.99 8.34 9.18
C ARG A 142 -5.16 9.46 8.54
N ASN A 143 -5.09 9.53 7.20
CA ASN A 143 -4.29 10.49 6.43
C ASN A 143 -2.77 10.44 6.73
N ILE A 144 -2.24 9.25 7.02
CA ILE A 144 -0.81 9.01 7.26
C ILE A 144 -0.13 8.66 5.92
N ASN A 145 0.01 9.68 5.07
CA ASN A 145 0.41 9.49 3.66
C ASN A 145 1.75 8.80 3.48
N ASP A 146 2.73 9.05 4.36
CA ASP A 146 4.05 8.41 4.25
C ASP A 146 3.94 6.88 4.36
N VAL A 147 3.21 6.40 5.37
CA VAL A 147 2.96 4.97 5.59
C VAL A 147 2.07 4.39 4.49
N ALA A 148 1.01 5.11 4.12
CA ALA A 148 0.10 4.67 3.06
C ALA A 148 0.84 4.50 1.72
N ASN A 149 1.70 5.44 1.33
CA ASN A 149 2.48 5.36 0.10
C ASN A 149 3.50 4.23 0.13
N GLN A 150 4.16 4.01 1.27
CA GLN A 150 5.08 2.89 1.43
C GLN A 150 4.30 1.56 1.29
N MET A 151 3.12 1.44 1.90
CA MET A 151 2.28 0.24 1.82
C MET A 151 1.63 0.01 0.48
N LEU A 152 1.35 1.06 -0.30
CA LEU A 152 0.92 0.90 -1.68
C LEU A 152 1.91 0.13 -2.54
N ILE A 153 3.21 0.32 -2.33
CA ILE A 153 4.26 -0.40 -3.07
C ILE A 153 4.17 -1.90 -2.76
N ASN A 154 4.05 -2.23 -1.47
CA ASN A 154 3.92 -3.62 -1.05
C ASN A 154 2.62 -4.22 -1.55
N VAL A 155 1.46 -3.60 -1.28
CA VAL A 155 0.14 -4.04 -1.76
C VAL A 155 0.12 -4.22 -3.29
N GLY A 156 0.80 -3.34 -4.03
CA GLY A 156 0.91 -3.42 -5.48
C GLY A 156 1.52 -4.73 -5.98
N LYS A 157 2.53 -5.28 -5.28
CA LYS A 157 3.12 -6.59 -5.60
C LYS A 157 2.09 -7.72 -5.53
N TYR A 158 1.15 -7.63 -4.58
CA TYR A 158 0.14 -8.65 -4.29
C TYR A 158 -1.20 -8.40 -4.98
N PHE A 159 -1.29 -7.42 -5.88
CA PHE A 159 -2.55 -6.88 -6.36
C PHE A 159 -3.52 -7.97 -6.86
N LEU A 160 -3.13 -8.80 -7.83
CA LEU A 160 -4.03 -9.82 -8.40
C LEU A 160 -4.53 -10.83 -7.36
N SER A 161 -3.68 -11.24 -6.41
CA SER A 161 -4.07 -12.13 -5.30
C SER A 161 -5.05 -11.46 -4.34
N LEU A 162 -4.98 -10.14 -4.17
CA LEU A 162 -5.86 -9.40 -3.28
C LEU A 162 -7.24 -9.13 -3.90
N VAL A 163 -7.36 -8.98 -5.23
CA VAL A 163 -8.63 -8.57 -5.88
C VAL A 163 -9.81 -9.48 -5.52
N GLY A 164 -9.57 -10.77 -5.29
CA GLY A 164 -10.62 -11.75 -4.95
C GLY A 164 -10.97 -11.83 -3.46
N THR A 165 -10.27 -11.09 -2.60
CA THR A 165 -10.42 -11.18 -1.14
C THR A 165 -11.50 -10.23 -0.61
N GLU A 166 -12.13 -10.59 0.53
CA GLU A 166 -13.12 -9.72 1.17
C GLU A 166 -12.50 -8.38 1.58
N GLU A 167 -11.25 -8.38 2.02
CA GLU A 167 -10.50 -7.19 2.43
C GLU A 167 -10.35 -6.17 1.29
N TYR A 168 -10.11 -6.64 0.06
CA TYR A 168 -10.07 -5.77 -1.11
C TYR A 168 -11.46 -5.21 -1.45
N LEU A 169 -12.48 -6.08 -1.41
CA LEU A 169 -13.85 -5.69 -1.73
C LEU A 169 -14.43 -4.71 -0.69
N ASP A 170 -13.92 -4.72 0.54
CA ASP A 170 -14.29 -3.82 1.63
C ASP A 170 -13.50 -2.49 1.66
N LEU A 171 -12.56 -2.29 0.73
CA LEU A 171 -11.87 -1.00 0.61
C LEU A 171 -12.86 0.15 0.42
N GLY A 172 -12.55 1.30 1.03
CA GLY A 172 -13.25 2.54 0.76
C GLY A 172 -12.87 3.13 -0.61
N LEU A 173 -13.61 4.16 -1.02
CA LEU A 173 -13.43 4.79 -2.33
C LEU A 173 -12.05 5.44 -2.50
N GLU A 174 -11.52 6.10 -1.47
CA GLU A 174 -10.23 6.77 -1.54
C GLU A 174 -9.09 5.76 -1.63
N GLU A 175 -9.17 4.73 -0.79
CA GLU A 175 -8.23 3.61 -0.73
C GLU A 175 -8.16 2.89 -2.09
N LEU A 176 -9.32 2.54 -2.66
CA LEU A 176 -9.36 1.94 -3.99
C LEU A 176 -8.79 2.87 -5.06
N CYS A 177 -9.24 4.13 -5.10
CA CYS A 177 -8.81 5.07 -6.13
C CYS A 177 -7.31 5.33 -6.12
N ASN A 178 -6.68 5.34 -4.93
CA ASN A 178 -5.25 5.52 -4.76
C ASN A 178 -4.50 4.23 -5.16
N LEU A 179 -5.01 3.06 -4.77
CA LEU A 179 -4.45 1.77 -5.18
C LEU A 179 -4.47 1.59 -6.70
N LEU A 180 -5.60 1.85 -7.37
CA LEU A 180 -5.71 1.70 -8.83
C LEU A 180 -4.77 2.64 -9.60
N LYS A 181 -4.40 3.79 -9.02
CA LYS A 181 -3.42 4.73 -9.59
C LYS A 181 -1.96 4.33 -9.36
N CYS A 182 -1.69 3.43 -8.41
CA CYS A 182 -0.34 3.09 -7.98
C CYS A 182 0.48 2.47 -9.11
N ASP A 183 1.60 3.07 -9.48
CA ASP A 183 2.42 2.56 -10.59
C ASP A 183 2.93 1.13 -10.32
N PHE A 184 3.11 0.71 -9.08
CA PHE A 184 3.69 -0.61 -8.75
C PHE A 184 2.69 -1.78 -8.74
N LEU A 185 1.52 -1.68 -9.38
CA LEU A 185 0.61 -2.83 -9.48
C LEU A 185 1.23 -3.94 -10.34
N ALA A 186 1.33 -5.14 -9.77
CA ALA A 186 1.75 -6.35 -10.46
C ALA A 186 0.57 -6.93 -11.25
N VAL A 187 0.54 -6.68 -12.56
CA VAL A 187 -0.56 -7.10 -13.48
C VAL A 187 -0.03 -7.51 -14.84
N HIS A 188 -0.77 -8.33 -15.57
CA HIS A 188 -0.45 -8.64 -16.97
C HIS A 188 -0.84 -7.51 -17.92
N SER A 189 -1.94 -6.80 -17.62
CA SER A 189 -2.43 -5.65 -18.39
C SER A 189 -3.39 -4.76 -17.61
N GLU A 190 -3.67 -3.55 -18.12
CA GLU A 190 -4.70 -2.65 -17.58
C GLU A 190 -6.13 -3.21 -17.66
N VAL A 191 -6.37 -4.27 -18.44
CA VAL A 191 -7.68 -4.94 -18.47
C VAL A 191 -7.99 -5.57 -17.11
N GLU A 192 -6.98 -6.12 -16.43
CA GLU A 192 -7.14 -6.72 -15.10
C GLU A 192 -7.40 -5.65 -14.02
N VAL A 193 -6.71 -4.51 -14.10
CA VAL A 193 -6.94 -3.36 -13.22
C VAL A 193 -8.36 -2.82 -13.42
N PHE A 194 -8.82 -2.78 -14.66
CA PHE A 194 -10.20 -2.42 -15.00
C PHE A 194 -11.20 -3.41 -14.39
N TYR A 195 -11.00 -4.72 -14.55
CA TYR A 195 -11.92 -5.70 -13.97
C TYR A 195 -11.90 -5.73 -12.45
N ALA A 196 -10.75 -5.54 -11.81
CA ALA A 196 -10.67 -5.36 -10.37
C ALA A 196 -11.55 -4.20 -9.87
N ALA A 197 -11.52 -3.07 -10.59
CA ALA A 197 -12.37 -1.93 -10.29
C ALA A 197 -13.87 -2.24 -10.48
N ILE A 198 -14.23 -2.99 -11.52
CA ILE A 198 -15.62 -3.42 -11.75
C ILE A 198 -16.10 -4.39 -10.66
N LEU A 199 -15.28 -5.37 -10.26
CA LEU A 199 -15.60 -6.29 -9.16
C LEU A 199 -15.90 -5.53 -7.87
N TRP A 200 -15.10 -4.53 -7.53
CA TRP A 200 -15.36 -3.68 -6.36
C TRP A 200 -16.68 -2.91 -6.48
N ILE A 201 -17.02 -2.37 -7.66
CA ILE A 201 -18.31 -1.69 -7.86
C ILE A 201 -19.46 -2.69 -7.68
N LEU A 202 -19.36 -3.88 -8.29
CA LEU A 202 -20.42 -4.89 -8.28
C LEU A 202 -20.69 -5.46 -6.89
N TRP A 203 -19.67 -5.59 -6.04
CA TRP A 203 -19.80 -6.08 -4.66
C TRP A 203 -20.89 -5.35 -3.86
N ASN A 204 -21.00 -4.03 -4.03
CA ASN A 204 -22.04 -3.22 -3.42
C ASN A 204 -22.57 -2.20 -4.43
N TYR A 205 -23.11 -2.74 -5.53
CA TYR A 205 -23.52 -1.96 -6.70
C TYR A 205 -24.45 -0.80 -6.35
N GLU A 206 -25.47 -1.02 -5.53
CA GLU A 206 -26.45 0.03 -5.20
C GLU A 206 -25.82 1.26 -4.55
N GLN A 207 -24.81 1.06 -3.69
CA GLN A 207 -24.13 2.17 -3.01
C GLN A 207 -22.94 2.72 -3.81
N ARG A 208 -22.31 1.90 -4.65
CA ARG A 208 -21.06 2.24 -5.34
C ARG A 208 -21.24 2.74 -6.76
N LYS A 209 -22.40 2.51 -7.40
CA LYS A 209 -22.68 2.96 -8.78
C LYS A 209 -22.45 4.47 -8.98
N ILE A 210 -22.78 5.28 -7.97
CA ILE A 210 -22.56 6.74 -7.96
C ILE A 210 -21.07 7.13 -8.08
N HIS A 211 -20.15 6.23 -7.73
CA HIS A 211 -18.71 6.48 -7.74
C HIS A 211 -18.01 5.99 -9.00
N MET A 212 -18.71 5.31 -9.92
CA MET A 212 -18.13 4.71 -11.13
C MET A 212 -17.26 5.70 -11.92
N ARG A 213 -17.75 6.93 -12.13
CA ARG A 213 -16.97 7.96 -12.85
C ARG A 213 -15.64 8.26 -12.16
N ARG A 214 -15.61 8.28 -10.83
CA ARG A 214 -14.40 8.55 -10.06
C ARG A 214 -13.43 7.37 -10.14
N VAL A 215 -13.96 6.16 -10.01
CA VAL A 215 -13.18 4.91 -10.11
C VAL A 215 -12.54 4.78 -11.49
N LEU A 216 -13.31 4.97 -12.58
CA LEU A 216 -12.79 4.87 -13.95
C LEU A 216 -11.73 5.93 -14.27
N LYS A 217 -11.79 7.11 -13.65
CA LYS A 217 -10.75 8.14 -13.77
C LYS A 217 -9.43 7.76 -13.10
N SER A 218 -9.43 6.79 -12.19
CA SER A 218 -8.20 6.24 -11.60
C SER A 218 -7.49 5.23 -12.51
N LEU A 219 -8.15 4.78 -13.59
CA LEU A 219 -7.62 3.76 -14.49
C LEU A 219 -6.86 4.38 -15.67
N ARG A 220 -5.88 3.63 -16.20
CA ARG A 220 -5.15 4.03 -17.42
C ARG A 220 -5.88 3.51 -18.66
N LEU A 221 -7.11 3.98 -18.85
CA LEU A 221 -8.00 3.53 -19.95
C LEU A 221 -7.35 3.65 -21.34
N GLU A 222 -6.41 4.60 -21.51
CA GLU A 222 -5.66 4.80 -22.76
C GLU A 222 -4.78 3.60 -23.16
N GLN A 223 -4.45 2.73 -22.20
CA GLN A 223 -3.62 1.54 -22.41
C GLN A 223 -4.44 0.26 -22.61
N MET A 224 -5.76 0.35 -22.48
CA MET A 224 -6.64 -0.79 -22.73
C MET A 224 -6.84 -1.03 -24.25
N PRO A 225 -7.12 -2.27 -24.66
CA PRO A 225 -7.57 -2.56 -26.02
C PRO A 225 -8.88 -1.80 -26.36
N PRO A 226 -8.98 -1.17 -27.55
CA PRO A 226 -10.18 -0.48 -27.99
C PRO A 226 -11.46 -1.32 -27.90
N LEU A 227 -11.36 -2.62 -28.19
CA LEU A 227 -12.51 -3.53 -28.18
C LEU A 227 -13.12 -3.66 -26.79
N VAL A 228 -12.30 -3.73 -25.73
CA VAL A 228 -12.79 -3.82 -24.35
C VAL A 228 -13.52 -2.53 -23.95
N LEU A 229 -12.99 -1.36 -24.36
CA LEU A 229 -13.62 -0.07 -24.10
C LEU A 229 -14.96 0.09 -24.86
N LEU A 230 -15.01 -0.40 -26.11
CA LEU A 230 -16.22 -0.39 -26.92
C LEU A 230 -17.31 -1.25 -26.28
N ASN A 231 -17.00 -2.52 -25.99
CA ASN A 231 -17.96 -3.47 -25.43
C ASN A 231 -18.47 -3.02 -24.06
N PHE A 232 -17.58 -2.50 -23.21
CA PHE A 232 -18.00 -1.94 -21.94
C PHE A 232 -18.86 -0.68 -22.11
N GLY A 233 -18.50 0.21 -23.05
CA GLY A 233 -19.30 1.40 -23.36
C GLY A 233 -20.71 1.06 -23.83
N GLU A 234 -20.85 0.07 -24.72
CA GLU A 234 -22.16 -0.40 -25.20
C GLU A 234 -23.03 -0.94 -24.07
N ARG A 235 -22.45 -1.72 -23.16
CA ARG A 235 -23.16 -2.31 -22.01
C ARG A 235 -23.36 -1.34 -20.84
N LEU A 236 -22.70 -0.20 -20.85
CA LEU A 236 -22.79 0.79 -19.78
C LEU A 236 -24.23 1.30 -19.60
N HIS A 237 -25.02 1.41 -20.68
CA HIS A 237 -26.41 1.83 -20.58
C HIS A 237 -27.27 0.83 -19.79
N GLU A 238 -26.93 -0.47 -19.85
CA GLU A 238 -27.64 -1.53 -19.12
C GLU A 238 -27.29 -1.44 -17.63
N MET A 239 -26.03 -1.10 -17.35
CA MET A 239 -25.50 -1.01 -16.00
C MET A 239 -25.82 0.32 -15.31
N MET A 240 -25.88 1.45 -16.02
CA MET A 240 -26.17 2.77 -15.47
C MET A 240 -26.70 3.74 -16.53
N PRO A 241 -28.03 3.88 -16.66
CA PRO A 241 -28.63 4.72 -17.71
C PRO A 241 -28.31 6.22 -17.55
N GLU A 242 -27.98 6.69 -16.35
CA GLU A 242 -27.63 8.10 -16.09
C GLU A 242 -26.19 8.47 -16.49
N THR A 243 -25.39 7.52 -16.97
CA THR A 243 -23.97 7.73 -17.32
C THR A 243 -23.69 7.84 -18.82
N SER A 244 -24.62 8.45 -19.57
CA SER A 244 -24.47 8.70 -21.02
C SER A 244 -23.15 9.38 -21.38
N ASP A 245 -22.73 10.38 -20.62
CA ASP A 245 -21.50 11.13 -20.87
C ASP A 245 -20.25 10.25 -20.78
N LEU A 246 -20.28 9.26 -19.87
CA LEU A 246 -19.19 8.30 -19.67
C LEU A 246 -19.13 7.29 -20.82
N MET A 247 -20.30 6.84 -21.31
CA MET A 247 -20.38 6.01 -22.52
C MET A 247 -19.73 6.74 -23.71
N PHE A 248 -20.12 7.98 -23.98
CA PHE A 248 -19.51 8.77 -25.07
C PHE A 248 -18.00 8.94 -24.91
N TYR A 249 -17.54 9.16 -23.68
CA TYR A 249 -16.11 9.26 -23.37
C TYR A 249 -15.35 7.96 -23.69
N LEU A 250 -15.87 6.81 -23.26
CA LEU A 250 -15.25 5.50 -23.50
C LEU A 250 -15.22 5.15 -25.00
N LEU A 251 -16.33 5.39 -25.71
CA LEU A 251 -16.41 5.18 -27.16
C LEU A 251 -15.43 6.09 -27.91
N HIS A 252 -15.32 7.36 -27.51
CA HIS A 252 -14.36 8.29 -28.10
C HIS A 252 -12.92 7.83 -27.85
N LEU A 253 -12.58 7.39 -26.64
CA LEU A 253 -11.27 6.83 -26.34
C LEU A 253 -10.96 5.59 -27.19
N ALA A 254 -11.91 4.68 -27.33
CA ALA A 254 -11.74 3.48 -28.16
C ALA A 254 -11.38 3.85 -29.61
N VAL A 255 -12.09 4.83 -30.20
CA VAL A 255 -11.80 5.32 -31.55
C VAL A 255 -10.42 5.96 -31.64
N VAL A 256 -10.05 6.84 -30.70
CA VAL A 256 -8.74 7.51 -30.69
C VAL A 256 -7.60 6.50 -30.56
N ILE A 257 -7.70 5.53 -29.65
CA ILE A 257 -6.69 4.49 -29.46
C ILE A 257 -6.60 3.60 -30.71
N GLY A 258 -7.73 3.23 -31.31
CA GLY A 258 -7.78 2.46 -32.55
C GLY A 258 -7.09 3.18 -33.72
N GLN A 259 -7.34 4.48 -33.90
CA GLN A 259 -6.69 5.29 -34.94
C GLN A 259 -5.18 5.44 -34.71
N LYS A 260 -4.75 5.69 -33.47
CA LYS A 260 -3.32 5.77 -33.11
C LYS A 260 -2.59 4.47 -33.46
N ARG A 261 -3.21 3.31 -33.21
CA ARG A 261 -2.66 1.99 -33.54
C ARG A 261 -2.61 1.73 -35.05
N SER A 262 -3.62 2.16 -35.81
CA SER A 262 -3.65 1.97 -37.27
C SER A 262 -2.63 2.82 -38.03
N ASN A 263 -2.17 3.93 -37.46
CA ASN A 263 -1.32 4.92 -38.15
C ASN A 263 0.20 4.69 -37.99
N ASN A 264 0.65 3.60 -37.35
CA ASN A 264 2.07 3.23 -37.22
C ASN A 264 3.04 4.40 -36.93
N SER A 265 2.91 5.02 -35.75
CA SER A 265 4.14 5.18 -34.97
C SER A 265 4.23 3.96 -34.07
N PRO A 266 5.41 3.33 -33.87
CA PRO A 266 5.56 2.55 -32.65
C PRO A 266 5.05 3.48 -31.56
N MET A 267 4.24 2.98 -30.62
CA MET A 267 4.26 3.68 -29.34
C MET A 267 5.75 3.80 -29.07
N SER A 268 6.28 5.03 -29.08
CA SER A 268 7.30 5.34 -28.11
C SER A 268 6.69 4.73 -26.86
N GLN A 269 7.23 3.57 -26.46
CA GLN A 269 7.04 3.11 -25.11
C GLN A 269 7.44 4.36 -24.36
N ASP A 270 6.44 5.17 -23.95
CA ASP A 270 6.76 6.28 -23.08
C ASP A 270 7.43 5.54 -21.93
N PRO A 271 8.73 5.73 -21.70
CA PRO A 271 9.50 4.87 -20.81
C PRO A 271 9.03 4.95 -19.34
N LEU A 272 7.91 5.66 -19.10
CA LEU A 272 7.41 6.12 -17.82
C LEU A 272 5.99 5.65 -17.48
N SER A 273 5.35 4.77 -18.26
CA SER A 273 4.06 4.20 -17.82
C SER A 273 4.24 2.82 -17.17
N SER A 274 5.04 2.83 -16.12
CA SER A 274 5.54 1.68 -15.36
C SER A 274 4.44 1.05 -14.51
N ARG A 275 3.62 0.13 -15.05
CA ARG A 275 3.12 -0.95 -14.18
C ARG A 275 4.25 -1.94 -13.94
N ALA A 276 4.21 -2.65 -12.82
CA ALA A 276 5.03 -3.85 -12.66
C ALA A 276 4.43 -4.97 -13.51
N TYR A 277 4.65 -4.94 -14.83
CA TYR A 277 4.02 -5.92 -15.72
C TYR A 277 4.60 -7.31 -15.47
N ILE A 278 3.71 -8.27 -15.19
CA ILE A 278 4.06 -9.66 -14.91
C ILE A 278 3.56 -10.61 -16.00
N ARG A 279 4.14 -11.81 -16.00
CA ARG A 279 3.71 -12.96 -16.80
C ARG A 279 3.63 -14.18 -15.90
N ASP A 280 2.41 -14.69 -15.72
CA ASP A 280 2.13 -15.95 -15.06
C ASP A 280 1.87 -17.05 -16.11
N PRO A 281 2.69 -18.09 -16.21
CA PRO A 281 2.49 -19.19 -17.17
C PRO A 281 1.18 -19.96 -16.95
N GLU A 282 0.59 -19.89 -15.74
CA GLU A 282 -0.69 -20.55 -15.43
C GLU A 282 -1.91 -19.65 -15.72
N CYS A 283 -1.69 -18.42 -16.21
CA CYS A 283 -2.79 -17.53 -16.57
C CYS A 283 -3.52 -18.04 -17.84
N PRO A 284 -4.82 -18.38 -17.74
CA PRO A 284 -5.55 -19.06 -18.81
C PRO A 284 -5.79 -18.19 -20.04
N TYR A 285 -5.77 -16.86 -19.88
CA TYR A 285 -5.99 -15.89 -20.96
C TYR A 285 -4.70 -15.15 -21.36
N LEU A 286 -3.53 -15.63 -20.96
CA LEU A 286 -2.26 -14.96 -21.28
C LEU A 286 -2.04 -14.80 -22.79
N HIS A 287 -2.33 -15.84 -23.56
CA HIS A 287 -2.25 -15.81 -25.03
C HIS A 287 -3.18 -14.74 -25.64
N LEU A 288 -4.37 -14.52 -25.06
CA LEU A 288 -5.31 -13.49 -25.53
C LEU A 288 -4.78 -12.08 -25.26
N LEU A 289 -4.07 -11.89 -24.15
CA LEU A 289 -3.39 -10.63 -23.83
C LEU A 289 -2.27 -10.30 -24.82
N ASP A 290 -1.54 -11.33 -25.26
CA ASP A 290 -0.42 -11.16 -26.18
C ASP A 290 -0.90 -10.99 -27.63
N GLU A 291 -1.94 -11.71 -28.05
CA GLU A 291 -2.56 -11.57 -29.36
C GLU A 291 -3.30 -10.23 -29.50
N ARG A 292 -3.83 -9.66 -28.41
CA ARG A 292 -4.53 -8.36 -28.36
C ARG A 292 -5.73 -8.24 -29.31
N VAL A 293 -6.24 -9.36 -29.83
CA VAL A 293 -7.36 -9.41 -30.79
C VAL A 293 -8.67 -9.79 -30.09
N THR A 294 -8.59 -10.52 -28.99
CA THR A 294 -9.73 -11.19 -28.34
C THR A 294 -10.07 -10.56 -27.00
N GLU A 295 -11.36 -10.48 -26.70
CA GLU A 295 -11.86 -9.98 -25.43
C GLU A 295 -11.61 -11.01 -24.31
N ILE A 296 -11.07 -10.54 -23.20
CA ILE A 296 -10.98 -11.30 -21.96
C ILE A 296 -12.27 -11.04 -21.21
N SER A 297 -13.04 -12.06 -20.83
CA SER A 297 -14.26 -11.83 -20.07
C SER A 297 -13.95 -11.62 -18.58
N VAL A 298 -14.86 -10.94 -17.88
CA VAL A 298 -14.80 -10.80 -16.41
C VAL A 298 -14.82 -12.17 -15.72
N GLU A 299 -15.53 -13.15 -16.30
CA GLU A 299 -15.61 -14.52 -15.78
C GLU A 299 -14.25 -15.21 -15.82
N MET A 300 -13.53 -15.14 -16.95
CA MET A 300 -12.18 -15.69 -17.07
C MET A 300 -11.20 -15.07 -16.06
N PHE A 301 -11.31 -13.75 -15.84
CA PHE A 301 -10.52 -13.04 -14.85
C PHE A 301 -10.83 -13.50 -13.43
N THR A 302 -12.11 -13.64 -13.11
CA THR A 302 -12.58 -14.07 -11.78
C THR A 302 -12.15 -15.51 -11.49
N ASP A 303 -12.29 -16.41 -12.46
CA ASP A 303 -11.83 -17.79 -12.35
C ASP A 303 -10.32 -17.85 -12.11
N TYR A 304 -9.53 -17.08 -12.86
CA TYR A 304 -8.08 -17.01 -12.65
C TYR A 304 -7.72 -16.54 -11.23
N ILE A 305 -8.30 -15.44 -10.74
CA ILE A 305 -8.04 -14.95 -9.38
C ILE A 305 -8.38 -16.02 -8.33
N ASN A 306 -9.51 -16.72 -8.51
CA ASN A 306 -9.93 -17.78 -7.59
C ASN A 306 -9.02 -19.02 -7.63
N THR A 307 -8.24 -19.21 -8.69
CA THR A 307 -7.24 -20.28 -8.81
C THR A 307 -5.86 -19.89 -8.29
N LEU A 308 -5.65 -18.64 -7.89
CA LEU A 308 -4.36 -18.20 -7.36
C LEU A 308 -4.03 -18.93 -6.06
N PRO A 309 -2.75 -19.32 -5.84
CA PRO A 309 -2.34 -19.96 -4.60
C PRO A 309 -2.65 -19.10 -3.39
N SER A 310 -3.11 -19.72 -2.31
CA SER A 310 -3.29 -19.04 -1.01
C SER A 310 -1.95 -18.60 -0.40
N ILE A 311 -0.84 -19.27 -0.78
CA ILE A 311 0.52 -18.93 -0.36
C ILE A 311 1.17 -18.13 -1.48
N PHE A 312 1.32 -16.83 -1.24
CA PHE A 312 1.83 -15.91 -2.26
C PHE A 312 3.27 -16.17 -2.69
N GLU A 313 4.14 -16.71 -1.83
CA GLU A 313 5.52 -17.07 -2.24
C GLU A 313 5.51 -18.04 -3.43
N GLN A 314 4.55 -18.96 -3.47
CA GLN A 314 4.38 -19.88 -4.62
C GLN A 314 3.94 -19.13 -5.87
N PHE A 315 3.09 -18.11 -5.71
CA PHE A 315 2.69 -17.24 -6.79
C PHE A 315 3.89 -16.41 -7.31
N LEU A 316 4.66 -15.76 -6.44
CA LEU A 316 5.86 -15.00 -6.85
C LEU A 316 6.87 -15.86 -7.61
N MET A 317 7.13 -17.08 -7.13
CA MET A 317 8.11 -17.98 -7.75
C MET A 317 7.76 -18.37 -9.18
N ARG A 318 6.48 -18.29 -9.58
CA ARG A 318 6.06 -18.58 -10.97
C ARG A 318 5.99 -17.33 -11.87
N LEU A 319 6.05 -16.12 -11.30
CA LEU A 319 5.95 -14.89 -12.08
C LEU A 319 7.27 -14.52 -12.77
N THR A 320 7.16 -14.00 -13.99
CA THR A 320 8.25 -13.29 -14.68
C THR A 320 7.92 -11.81 -14.79
N PHE A 321 8.81 -10.93 -14.32
CA PHE A 321 8.65 -9.48 -14.43
C PHE A 321 9.23 -9.00 -15.77
N LEU A 322 8.45 -8.25 -16.54
CA LEU A 322 8.88 -7.76 -17.86
C LEU A 322 10.02 -6.74 -17.79
N ALA A 323 10.22 -6.07 -16.65
CA ALA A 323 11.35 -5.17 -16.44
C ALA A 323 12.71 -5.91 -16.50
N ASP A 324 12.75 -7.18 -16.08
CA ASP A 324 13.98 -7.99 -16.07
C ASP A 324 14.34 -8.55 -17.45
N MET A 325 13.37 -8.64 -18.37
CA MET A 325 13.61 -9.13 -19.73
C MET A 325 14.38 -8.11 -20.60
N ASN A 326 14.18 -6.81 -20.35
CA ASN A 326 14.89 -5.74 -21.08
C ASN A 326 16.39 -5.66 -20.73
N VAL A 327 16.83 -6.25 -19.61
CA VAL A 327 18.23 -6.26 -19.18
C VAL A 327 19.00 -7.47 -19.74
N ALA A 328 18.29 -8.52 -20.15
CA ALA A 328 18.89 -9.74 -20.69
C ALA A 328 19.16 -9.67 -22.22
N GLU A 329 18.66 -8.64 -22.90
CA GLU A 329 18.81 -8.44 -24.35
C GLU A 329 19.81 -7.31 -24.72
N GLU A 330 20.54 -6.73 -23.76
CA GLU A 330 21.63 -5.76 -24.01
C GLU A 330 23.05 -6.35 -23.91
#